data_AF-A0A538PL72-F1
#
_entry.id   AF-A0A538PL72-F1
#
_cell.length_a   1.000
_cell.length_b   1.000
_cell.length_c   1.000
_cell.angle_alpha   90.00
_cell.angle_beta   90.00
_cell.angle_gamma   90.00
#
_symmetry.space_group_name_H-M   'P 1'
#
loop_
_entity.id
_entity.type
_entity.pdbx_description
1 polymer ?
#
loop_
_entity_poly.entity_id
_entity_poly.type
_entity_poly.pdbx_seq_one_letter_code
_entity_poly.pdbx_strand_id
1 'polypeptide(L)'
;FREVLADPRRGEPGRAYLARRGVTAETAERFQLGYAPQDWTALADHLRTKRADLELAVRMGLIALRQRGGHYDRNRDRLVCAVIVPGGEIAGFSARLVGAAAPGPDGSEPPKYINSSESAVYKKGKLLFGLAQARDAMAAHKRAVLVEGNFDVITLHQAGFTEVVAPLGTALTPEQIAVLKRLAERVVLLYDGDRAGYKATMHALQLCVEADAEVLVASRPGHARSGGAGILSDGVDPDSLVAGGGAALLREAIERAQGGIEFFAFEVWGKARANADARARALEDASRLIGKIANPIKRDLIVGTLATSMDVDVGVVRGALARSATGPHAPGPRPARHPNAPTPQREPAADATTRPVAPPPTEELELIALLADHPVLIATAESDKAFCLLTDERLRAMYSAARGGQSFLELAPAQLPPPTAKHVLSGKYASAKDPASSLAELTRNLEVREKNAARMDLARRLADAKRRGDHGLDDVARELTQSPAQNPLASRTGNRERARVLAELPAGSWTDGSGPPADPET
;
A
#
# COMPACT_ATOMS: atom_id res chain seq x y z
N PHE A 1 26.51 -20.47 12.67
CA PHE A 1 25.04 -20.43 12.89
C PHE A 1 24.37 -21.79 12.75
N ARG A 2 24.55 -22.54 11.65
CA ARG A 2 24.01 -23.92 11.52
C ARG A 2 24.45 -24.84 12.66
N GLU A 3 25.75 -24.83 12.99
CA GLU A 3 26.30 -25.58 14.13
C GLU A 3 25.60 -25.22 15.46
N VAL A 4 25.29 -23.94 15.67
CA VAL A 4 24.58 -23.47 16.87
C VAL A 4 23.14 -23.96 16.87
N LEU A 5 22.46 -23.98 15.72
CA LEU A 5 21.10 -24.52 15.61
C LEU A 5 21.07 -26.03 15.89
N ALA A 6 22.13 -26.76 15.53
CA ALA A 6 22.26 -28.20 15.81
C ALA A 6 22.61 -28.50 17.28
N ASP A 7 23.26 -27.57 17.98
CA ASP A 7 23.63 -27.72 19.40
C ASP A 7 22.38 -27.93 20.29
N PRO A 8 22.29 -29.03 21.06
CA PRO A 8 21.10 -29.35 21.85
C PRO A 8 20.65 -28.25 22.80
N ARG A 9 21.58 -27.50 23.40
CA ARG A 9 21.26 -26.45 24.39
C ARG A 9 21.16 -25.09 23.74
N ARG A 10 22.15 -24.71 22.93
CA ARG A 10 22.25 -23.36 22.36
C ARG A 10 21.27 -23.14 21.21
N GLY A 11 20.87 -24.20 20.49
CA GLY A 11 19.97 -24.11 19.35
C GLY A 11 18.49 -24.33 19.68
N GLU A 12 18.15 -24.62 20.95
CA GLU A 12 16.78 -24.96 21.36
C GLU A 12 15.75 -23.90 20.94
N PRO A 13 15.96 -22.59 21.15
CA PRO A 13 14.95 -21.58 20.78
C PRO A 13 14.70 -21.53 19.27
N GLY A 14 15.77 -21.68 18.47
CA GLY A 14 15.68 -21.75 17.01
C GLY A 14 14.92 -23.00 16.55
N ARG A 15 15.22 -24.17 17.11
CA ARG A 15 14.52 -25.42 16.76
C ARG A 15 13.08 -25.43 17.21
N ALA A 16 12.78 -24.91 18.40
CA ALA A 16 11.41 -24.75 18.89
C ALA A 16 10.59 -23.83 17.98
N TYR A 17 11.21 -22.75 17.47
CA TYR A 17 10.59 -21.87 16.48
C TYR A 17 10.29 -22.60 15.17
N LEU A 18 11.28 -23.32 14.61
CA LEU A 18 11.11 -24.09 13.37
C LEU A 18 10.03 -25.17 13.51
N ALA A 19 10.01 -25.88 14.63
CA ALA A 19 9.01 -26.90 14.93
C ALA A 19 7.60 -26.30 15.00
N ARG A 20 7.44 -25.15 15.68
CA ARG A 20 6.15 -24.43 15.74
C ARG A 20 5.67 -23.99 14.36
N ARG A 21 6.59 -23.68 13.44
CA ARG A 21 6.27 -23.33 12.05
C ARG A 21 6.20 -24.54 11.10
N GLY A 22 6.37 -25.76 11.61
CA GLY A 22 6.34 -26.98 10.79
C GLY A 22 7.48 -27.09 9.77
N VAL A 23 8.59 -26.38 9.97
CA VAL A 23 9.75 -26.48 9.06
C VAL A 23 10.54 -27.75 9.37
N THR A 24 10.68 -28.61 8.36
CA THR A 24 11.40 -29.88 8.46
C THR A 24 12.91 -29.69 8.48
N ALA A 25 13.64 -30.72 8.95
CA ALA A 25 15.10 -30.72 8.94
C ALA A 25 15.68 -30.63 7.53
N GLU A 26 15.05 -31.29 6.55
CA GLU A 26 15.47 -31.22 5.13
C GLU A 26 15.35 -29.80 4.60
N THR A 27 14.21 -29.14 4.84
CA THR A 27 14.01 -27.74 4.43
C THR A 27 15.00 -26.81 5.15
N ALA A 28 15.23 -27.03 6.45
CA ALA A 28 16.20 -26.25 7.20
C ALA A 28 17.63 -26.39 6.65
N GLU A 29 18.02 -27.59 6.22
CA GLU A 29 19.29 -27.85 5.56
C GLU A 29 19.38 -27.19 4.18
N ARG A 30 18.35 -27.36 3.34
CA ARG A 30 18.27 -26.79 1.98
C ARG A 30 18.43 -25.26 1.97
N PHE A 31 17.84 -24.59 2.96
CA PHE A 31 17.94 -23.14 3.13
C PHE A 31 19.12 -22.70 4.02
N GLN A 32 19.95 -23.64 4.47
CA GLN A 32 21.08 -23.40 5.37
C GLN A 32 20.70 -22.59 6.62
N LEU A 33 19.53 -22.89 7.19
CA LEU A 33 19.02 -22.19 8.36
C LEU A 33 19.95 -22.39 9.56
N GLY A 34 20.17 -21.32 10.31
CA GLY A 34 20.99 -21.33 11.51
C GLY A 34 20.34 -20.53 12.64
N TYR A 35 21.00 -20.51 13.80
CA TYR A 35 20.55 -19.73 14.94
C TYR A 35 21.69 -18.85 15.45
N ALA A 36 21.39 -17.58 15.69
CA ALA A 36 22.24 -16.64 16.39
C ALA A 36 21.82 -16.63 17.87
N PRO A 37 22.69 -17.06 18.80
CA PRO A 37 22.34 -17.18 20.21
C PRO A 37 22.08 -15.81 20.83
N GLN A 38 21.43 -15.80 21.99
CA GLN A 38 21.25 -14.60 22.82
C GLN A 38 22.55 -14.22 23.54
N ASP A 39 23.59 -13.92 22.76
CA ASP A 39 24.92 -13.55 23.24
C ASP A 39 25.38 -12.28 22.53
N TRP A 40 26.13 -11.42 23.22
CA TRP A 40 26.61 -10.16 22.67
C TRP A 40 27.86 -10.31 21.79
N THR A 41 28.64 -11.38 21.93
CA THR A 41 29.95 -11.53 21.27
C THR A 41 30.19 -12.92 20.69
N ALA A 42 29.25 -13.86 20.76
CA ALA A 42 29.44 -15.24 20.29
C ALA A 42 30.06 -15.35 18.88
N LEU A 43 29.59 -14.59 17.89
CA LEU A 43 30.14 -14.54 16.54
C LEU A 43 31.47 -13.79 16.52
N ALA A 44 31.58 -12.64 17.17
CA ALA A 44 32.84 -11.88 17.24
C ALA A 44 33.99 -12.71 17.84
N ASP A 45 33.71 -13.47 18.90
CA ASP A 45 34.66 -14.34 19.58
C ASP A 45 35.01 -15.55 18.70
N HIS A 46 34.02 -16.15 18.04
CA HIS A 46 34.26 -17.21 17.06
C HIS A 46 35.17 -16.75 15.92
N LEU A 47 34.90 -15.58 15.33
CA LEU A 47 35.72 -14.98 14.27
C LEU A 47 37.15 -14.70 14.76
N ARG A 48 37.31 -14.24 16.01
CA ARG A 48 38.63 -14.04 16.62
C ARG A 48 39.38 -15.36 16.79
N THR A 49 38.73 -16.41 17.27
CA THR A 49 39.33 -17.76 17.38
C THR A 49 39.75 -18.29 16.01
N LYS A 50 38.98 -17.99 14.97
CA LYS A 50 39.31 -18.34 13.57
C LYS A 50 40.34 -17.41 12.92
N ARG A 51 40.84 -16.39 13.65
CA ARG A 51 41.78 -15.38 13.15
C ARG A 51 41.28 -14.66 11.88
N ALA A 52 39.97 -14.48 11.79
CA ALA A 52 39.34 -13.72 10.70
C ALA A 52 39.58 -12.22 10.86
N ASP A 53 39.54 -11.49 9.74
CA ASP A 53 39.60 -10.02 9.74
C ASP A 53 38.30 -9.43 10.30
N LEU A 54 38.38 -8.92 11.54
CA LEU A 54 37.23 -8.34 12.24
C LEU A 54 36.78 -7.01 11.61
N GLU A 55 37.69 -6.23 11.04
CA GLU A 55 37.35 -4.97 10.34
C GLU A 55 36.56 -5.28 9.08
N LEU A 56 36.97 -6.33 8.35
CA LEU A 56 36.16 -6.84 7.24
C LEU A 56 34.80 -7.34 7.72
N ALA A 57 34.72 -8.07 8.83
CA ALA A 57 33.44 -8.53 9.39
C ALA A 57 32.50 -7.37 9.80
N VAL A 58 33.06 -6.25 10.29
CA VAL A 58 32.30 -5.01 10.56
C VAL A 58 31.78 -4.42 9.25
N ARG A 59 32.64 -4.26 8.23
CA ARG A 59 32.27 -3.74 6.90
C ARG A 59 31.21 -4.61 6.21
N MET A 60 31.28 -5.93 6.44
CA MET A 60 30.34 -6.91 5.93
C MET A 60 29.01 -6.95 6.70
N GLY A 61 28.87 -6.18 7.78
CA GLY A 61 27.63 -6.12 8.54
C GLY A 61 27.36 -7.34 9.43
N LEU A 62 28.38 -8.16 9.72
CA LEU A 62 28.23 -9.36 10.55
C LEU A 62 28.31 -9.03 12.04
N ILE A 63 29.26 -8.17 12.40
CA ILE A 63 29.48 -7.62 13.74
C ILE A 63 29.48 -6.09 13.68
N ALA A 64 29.49 -5.42 14.83
CA ALA A 64 29.54 -3.96 14.95
C ALA A 64 30.50 -3.53 16.06
N LEU A 65 30.98 -2.29 16.00
CA LEU A 65 31.89 -1.70 16.99
C LEU A 65 31.10 -1.12 18.17
N ARG A 66 31.58 -1.34 19.39
CA ARG A 66 31.07 -0.69 20.61
C ARG A 66 31.67 0.70 20.76
N GLN A 67 30.93 1.65 21.34
CA GLN A 67 31.44 3.01 21.59
C GLN A 67 32.68 3.05 22.48
N ARG A 68 32.80 2.11 23.44
CA ARG A 68 33.95 2.02 24.37
C ARG A 68 35.04 1.04 23.89
N GLY A 69 35.04 0.71 22.60
CA GLY A 69 35.95 -0.28 22.02
C GLY A 69 35.45 -1.73 22.12
N GLY A 70 35.92 -2.57 21.20
CA GLY A 70 35.49 -3.96 21.05
C GLY A 70 34.34 -4.13 20.06
N HIS A 71 33.93 -5.40 19.88
CA HIS A 71 32.93 -5.80 18.89
C HIS A 71 31.69 -6.38 19.57
N TYR A 72 30.55 -6.36 18.87
CA TYR A 72 29.36 -7.07 19.28
C TYR A 72 28.60 -7.63 18.07
N ASP A 73 27.81 -8.67 18.32
CA ASP A 73 27.03 -9.38 17.32
C ASP A 73 25.79 -8.58 16.94
N ARG A 74 25.55 -8.41 15.62
CA ARG A 74 24.35 -7.74 15.13
C ARG A 74 23.09 -8.60 15.27
N ASN A 75 23.23 -9.90 15.06
CA ASN A 75 22.15 -10.86 15.21
C ASN A 75 22.24 -11.53 16.59
N ARG A 76 21.17 -11.43 17.37
CA ARG A 76 21.06 -12.04 18.69
C ARG A 76 19.65 -12.56 18.87
N ASP A 77 19.55 -13.78 19.38
CA ASP A 77 18.29 -14.50 19.56
C ASP A 77 17.42 -14.56 18.29
N ARG A 78 18.07 -14.87 17.16
CA ARG A 78 17.44 -14.85 15.83
C ARG A 78 17.66 -16.15 15.08
N LEU A 79 16.62 -16.61 14.41
CA LEU A 79 16.76 -17.57 13.32
C LEU A 79 17.41 -16.84 12.14
N VAL A 80 18.49 -17.40 11.62
CA VAL A 80 19.30 -16.84 10.56
C VAL A 80 19.08 -17.64 9.27
N CYS A 81 18.57 -16.97 8.24
CA CYS A 81 18.40 -17.50 6.90
C CYS A 81 19.53 -16.97 6.01
N ALA A 82 20.29 -17.87 5.38
CA ALA A 82 21.37 -17.48 4.48
C ALA A 82 20.79 -16.95 3.15
N VAL A 83 21.33 -15.83 2.66
CA VAL A 83 21.04 -15.31 1.32
C VAL A 83 22.12 -15.85 0.39
N ILE A 84 21.75 -16.86 -0.40
CA ILE A 84 22.67 -17.63 -1.24
C ILE A 84 22.52 -17.17 -2.68
N VAL A 85 23.64 -16.85 -3.33
CA VAL A 85 23.66 -16.52 -4.77
C VAL A 85 23.69 -17.80 -5.61
N PRO A 86 23.33 -17.76 -6.91
CA PRO A 86 23.29 -18.96 -7.74
C PRO A 86 24.60 -19.78 -7.83
N GLY A 87 25.76 -19.19 -7.52
CA GLY A 87 27.04 -19.91 -7.43
C GLY A 87 27.21 -20.75 -6.17
N GLY A 88 26.27 -20.66 -5.22
CA GLY A 88 26.29 -21.37 -3.94
C GLY A 88 26.94 -20.58 -2.79
N GLU A 89 27.54 -19.41 -3.07
CA GLU A 89 28.13 -18.57 -2.04
C GLU A 89 27.07 -17.81 -1.23
N ILE A 90 27.38 -17.58 0.06
CA ILE A 90 26.55 -16.78 0.94
C ILE A 90 26.92 -15.30 0.76
N ALA A 91 25.99 -14.50 0.26
CA ALA A 91 26.17 -13.05 0.13
C ALA A 91 25.87 -12.31 1.44
N GLY A 92 24.98 -12.86 2.27
CA GLY A 92 24.58 -12.25 3.54
C GLY A 92 23.48 -13.04 4.24
N PHE A 93 22.79 -12.39 5.16
CA PHE A 93 21.81 -13.04 6.03
C PHE A 93 20.55 -12.21 6.18
N SER A 94 19.42 -12.90 6.30
CA SER A 94 18.19 -12.36 6.86
C SER A 94 17.89 -13.06 8.17
N ALA A 95 17.59 -12.31 9.22
CA ALA A 95 17.50 -12.83 10.57
C ALA A 95 16.19 -12.43 11.23
N ARG A 96 15.40 -13.43 11.61
CA ARG A 96 14.11 -13.24 12.28
C ARG A 96 14.24 -13.43 13.78
N LEU A 97 13.68 -12.51 14.55
CA LEU A 97 13.60 -12.64 16.00
C LEU A 97 12.73 -13.84 16.39
N VAL A 98 13.25 -14.73 17.25
CA VAL A 98 12.52 -15.94 17.69
C VAL A 98 12.14 -15.93 19.17
N GLY A 99 12.89 -15.23 20.02
CA GLY A 99 12.56 -15.00 21.43
C GLY A 99 12.41 -13.51 21.77
N ALA A 100 12.59 -13.16 23.04
CA ALA A 100 12.56 -11.78 23.51
C ALA A 100 13.98 -11.21 23.46
N ALA A 101 14.38 -10.65 22.32
CA ALA A 101 15.71 -10.04 22.23
C ALA A 101 15.83 -8.88 23.22
N ALA A 102 17.00 -8.79 23.85
CA ALA A 102 17.36 -7.65 24.67
C ALA A 102 17.21 -6.35 23.82
N PRO A 103 16.72 -5.25 24.42
CA PRO A 103 16.64 -3.96 23.74
C PRO A 103 17.95 -3.59 23.04
N GLY A 104 17.86 -2.74 22.02
CA GLY A 104 19.03 -2.15 21.41
C GLY A 104 19.94 -1.48 22.45
N PRO A 105 21.22 -1.20 22.14
CA PRO A 105 22.10 -0.44 23.03
C PRO A 105 21.53 0.95 23.42
N ASP A 106 20.50 1.41 22.71
CA ASP A 106 19.72 2.64 22.92
C ASP A 106 18.36 2.42 23.62
N GLY A 107 18.03 1.20 24.02
CA GLY A 107 16.74 0.86 24.67
C GLY A 107 15.57 0.64 23.71
N SER A 108 15.79 0.67 22.39
CA SER A 108 14.74 0.44 21.39
C SER A 108 14.26 -1.02 21.33
N GLU A 109 12.98 -1.22 20.98
CA GLU A 109 12.46 -2.57 20.71
C GLU A 109 13.15 -3.19 19.49
N PRO A 110 13.60 -4.45 19.58
CA PRO A 110 14.34 -5.09 18.50
C PRO A 110 13.41 -5.39 17.31
N PRO A 111 13.79 -5.03 16.07
CA PRO A 111 12.96 -5.24 14.90
C PRO A 111 12.72 -6.74 14.66
N LYS A 112 11.53 -7.12 14.19
CA LYS A 112 11.17 -8.53 13.91
C LYS A 112 12.12 -9.19 12.91
N TYR A 113 12.58 -8.44 11.92
CA TYR A 113 13.56 -8.89 10.92
C TYR A 113 14.75 -7.92 10.83
N ILE A 114 15.94 -8.49 10.62
CA ILE A 114 17.16 -7.74 10.29
C ILE A 114 17.78 -8.39 9.07
N ASN A 115 18.09 -7.60 8.06
CA ASN A 115 18.87 -8.03 6.91
C ASN A 115 20.30 -7.50 7.03
N SER A 116 21.27 -8.22 6.47
CA SER A 116 22.64 -7.72 6.30
C SER A 116 22.64 -6.30 5.73
N SER A 117 23.59 -5.48 6.19
CA SER A 117 23.83 -4.15 5.65
C SER A 117 24.34 -4.23 4.20
N GLU A 118 24.15 -3.15 3.45
CA GLU A 118 24.73 -3.02 2.11
C GLU A 118 26.25 -3.22 2.17
N SER A 119 26.79 -4.07 1.30
CA SER A 119 28.22 -4.38 1.24
C SER A 119 28.68 -4.58 -0.21
N ALA A 120 29.94 -4.98 -0.42
CA ALA A 120 30.45 -5.31 -1.76
C ALA A 120 29.74 -6.52 -2.38
N VAL A 121 29.30 -7.48 -1.56
CA VAL A 121 28.66 -8.73 -2.01
C VAL A 121 27.18 -8.81 -1.67
N TYR A 122 26.66 -7.89 -0.84
CA TYR A 122 25.26 -7.84 -0.45
C TYR A 122 24.60 -6.55 -0.93
N LYS A 123 23.80 -6.64 -2.00
CA LYS A 123 23.00 -5.54 -2.54
C LYS A 123 21.52 -5.92 -2.49
N LYS A 124 20.75 -5.39 -1.54
CA LYS A 124 19.35 -5.80 -1.31
C LYS A 124 18.51 -5.69 -2.58
N GLY A 125 18.63 -4.57 -3.28
CA GLY A 125 17.93 -4.30 -4.52
C GLY A 125 18.37 -5.14 -5.72
N LYS A 126 19.31 -6.10 -5.58
CA LYS A 126 19.71 -7.03 -6.64
C LYS A 126 19.56 -8.49 -6.25
N LEU A 127 19.37 -8.76 -4.96
CA LEU A 127 19.29 -10.10 -4.40
C LEU A 127 17.83 -10.44 -4.12
N LEU A 128 17.51 -11.72 -4.32
CA LEU A 128 16.22 -12.31 -3.98
C LEU A 128 16.50 -13.50 -3.07
N PHE A 129 15.75 -13.61 -1.97
CA PHE A 129 15.83 -14.77 -1.11
C PHE A 129 15.26 -16.00 -1.82
N GLY A 130 15.90 -17.15 -1.66
CA GLY A 130 15.53 -18.40 -2.33
C GLY A 130 16.00 -18.55 -3.77
N LEU A 131 16.68 -17.55 -4.35
CA LEU A 131 17.04 -17.56 -5.77
C LEU A 131 17.91 -18.75 -6.18
N ALA A 132 18.90 -19.11 -5.36
CA ALA A 132 19.76 -20.26 -5.62
C ALA A 132 18.98 -21.58 -5.59
N GLN A 133 18.04 -21.72 -4.65
CA GLN A 133 17.17 -22.89 -4.52
C GLN A 133 16.16 -22.98 -5.66
N ALA A 134 15.68 -21.84 -6.15
CA ALA A 134 14.58 -21.77 -7.09
C ALA A 134 15.00 -21.77 -8.56
N ARG A 135 16.25 -21.45 -8.88
CA ARG A 135 16.75 -21.26 -10.25
C ARG A 135 16.36 -22.39 -11.21
N ASP A 136 16.60 -23.63 -10.82
CA ASP A 136 16.37 -24.78 -11.71
C ASP A 136 14.87 -25.02 -11.90
N ALA A 137 14.08 -24.86 -10.84
CA ALA A 137 12.62 -24.94 -10.90
C ALA A 137 12.02 -23.81 -11.75
N MET A 138 12.55 -22.59 -11.66
CA MET A 138 12.13 -21.46 -12.49
C MET A 138 12.31 -21.73 -13.98
N ALA A 139 13.46 -22.32 -14.35
CA ALA A 139 13.74 -22.71 -15.72
C ALA A 139 12.82 -23.85 -16.18
N ALA A 140 12.60 -24.87 -15.35
CA ALA A 140 11.75 -26.02 -15.66
C ALA A 140 10.27 -25.63 -15.83
N HIS A 141 9.73 -24.81 -14.93
CA HIS A 141 8.34 -24.34 -14.95
C HIS A 141 8.14 -23.11 -15.84
N LYS A 142 9.23 -22.53 -16.37
CA LYS A 142 9.26 -21.28 -17.12
C LYS A 142 8.60 -20.12 -16.38
N ARG A 143 8.59 -20.14 -15.04
CA ARG A 143 7.96 -19.12 -14.21
C ARG A 143 8.71 -18.91 -12.91
N ALA A 144 8.75 -17.68 -12.43
CA ALA A 144 9.14 -17.35 -11.07
C ALA A 144 7.91 -16.96 -10.26
N VAL A 145 7.77 -17.45 -9.03
CA VAL A 145 6.69 -17.03 -8.13
C VAL A 145 7.27 -16.07 -7.09
N LEU A 146 6.70 -14.87 -6.99
CA LEU A 146 7.20 -13.81 -6.12
C LEU A 146 6.26 -13.63 -4.93
N VAL A 147 6.80 -13.79 -3.73
CA VAL A 147 6.10 -13.60 -2.43
C VAL A 147 6.76 -12.49 -1.62
N GLU A 148 6.13 -12.05 -0.53
CA GLU A 148 6.62 -10.92 0.28
C GLU A 148 7.71 -11.33 1.27
N GLY A 149 7.57 -12.48 1.92
CA GLY A 149 8.40 -12.89 3.03
C GLY A 149 9.35 -14.04 2.74
N ASN A 150 10.52 -14.01 3.39
CA ASN A 150 11.47 -15.13 3.34
C ASN A 150 10.89 -16.43 3.90
N PHE A 151 9.95 -16.33 4.86
CA PHE A 151 9.35 -17.52 5.45
C PHE A 151 8.32 -18.16 4.51
N ASP A 152 7.57 -17.36 3.75
CA ASP A 152 6.72 -17.87 2.66
C ASP A 152 7.56 -18.67 1.66
N VAL A 153 8.75 -18.17 1.27
CA VAL A 153 9.66 -18.92 0.41
C VAL A 153 10.02 -20.28 1.01
N ILE A 154 10.40 -20.32 2.29
CA ILE A 154 10.83 -21.55 2.97
C ILE A 154 9.70 -22.59 2.99
N THR A 155 8.50 -22.18 3.40
CA THR A 155 7.39 -23.13 3.59
C THR A 155 6.71 -23.51 2.28
N LEU A 156 6.66 -22.60 1.30
CA LEU A 156 6.18 -22.93 -0.04
C LEU A 156 7.11 -23.90 -0.77
N HIS A 157 8.43 -23.75 -0.62
CA HIS A 157 9.39 -24.75 -1.14
C HIS A 157 9.16 -26.12 -0.48
N GLN A 158 8.91 -26.16 0.83
CA GLN A 158 8.58 -27.40 1.53
C GLN A 158 7.27 -28.03 1.01
N ALA A 159 6.31 -27.22 0.58
CA ALA A 159 5.07 -27.68 -0.04
C ALA A 159 5.18 -28.00 -1.53
N GLY A 160 6.39 -27.94 -2.10
CA GLY A 160 6.68 -28.32 -3.49
C GLY A 160 6.59 -27.17 -4.49
N PHE A 161 6.39 -25.93 -4.05
CA PHE A 161 6.50 -24.73 -4.89
C PHE A 161 7.94 -24.24 -4.88
N THR A 162 8.80 -24.92 -5.62
CA THR A 162 10.25 -24.70 -5.59
C THR A 162 10.71 -23.52 -6.44
N GLU A 163 9.84 -22.90 -7.24
CA GLU A 163 10.13 -21.72 -8.07
C GLU A 163 9.91 -20.38 -7.36
N VAL A 164 9.71 -20.41 -6.04
CA VAL A 164 9.32 -19.25 -5.23
C VAL A 164 10.53 -18.46 -4.73
N VAL A 165 10.45 -17.13 -4.74
CA VAL A 165 11.45 -16.18 -4.21
C VAL A 165 10.80 -14.95 -3.57
N ALA A 166 11.55 -14.20 -2.77
CA ALA A 166 11.08 -12.96 -2.13
C ALA A 166 12.14 -11.83 -2.15
N PRO A 167 11.72 -10.55 -2.21
CA PRO A 167 12.58 -9.41 -1.92
C PRO A 167 13.07 -9.40 -0.46
N LEU A 168 14.26 -8.84 -0.23
CA LEU A 168 14.90 -8.82 1.10
C LEU A 168 14.46 -7.61 1.94
N GLY A 169 13.18 -7.58 2.31
CA GLY A 169 12.59 -6.53 3.16
C GLY A 169 12.60 -5.14 2.53
N THR A 170 12.44 -5.09 1.20
CA THR A 170 12.33 -3.86 0.40
C THR A 170 11.21 -4.03 -0.63
N ALA A 171 10.73 -2.92 -1.19
CA ALA A 171 9.93 -2.99 -2.41
C ALA A 171 10.73 -3.71 -3.52
N LEU A 172 10.02 -4.38 -4.43
CA LEU A 172 10.59 -5.00 -5.63
C LEU A 172 11.32 -3.93 -6.45
N THR A 173 12.48 -4.28 -7.00
CA THR A 173 13.29 -3.35 -7.82
C THR A 173 13.36 -3.76 -9.29
N PRO A 174 13.63 -2.82 -10.21
CA PRO A 174 13.91 -3.14 -11.62
C PRO A 174 15.05 -4.15 -11.80
N GLU A 175 16.10 -4.08 -10.99
CA GLU A 175 17.23 -5.01 -11.07
C GLU A 175 16.85 -6.43 -10.65
N GLN A 176 16.00 -6.59 -9.62
CA GLN A 176 15.45 -7.89 -9.26
C GLN A 176 14.59 -8.48 -10.38
N ILE A 177 13.76 -7.65 -11.03
CA ILE A 177 12.96 -8.09 -12.18
C ILE A 177 13.87 -8.52 -13.34
N ALA A 178 14.95 -7.76 -13.60
CA ALA A 178 15.92 -8.14 -14.63
C ALA A 178 16.60 -9.48 -14.33
N VAL A 179 16.84 -9.82 -13.05
CA VAL A 179 17.32 -11.15 -12.65
C VAL A 179 16.26 -12.22 -12.94
N LEU A 180 15.00 -11.98 -12.54
CA LEU A 180 13.89 -12.93 -12.79
C LEU A 180 13.69 -13.21 -14.28
N LYS A 181 13.68 -12.17 -15.13
CA LYS A 181 13.53 -12.29 -16.59
C LYS A 181 14.61 -13.15 -17.25
N ARG A 182 15.79 -13.27 -16.64
CA ARG A 182 16.88 -14.11 -17.17
C ARG A 182 16.69 -15.59 -16.82
N LEU A 183 15.89 -15.89 -15.81
CA LEU A 183 15.72 -17.23 -15.25
C LEU A 183 14.34 -17.84 -15.55
N ALA A 184 13.35 -17.01 -15.86
CA ALA A 184 11.98 -17.40 -16.14
C ALA A 184 11.38 -16.56 -17.28
N GLU A 185 10.42 -17.14 -18.00
CA GLU A 185 9.68 -16.44 -19.06
C GLU A 185 8.64 -15.48 -18.47
N ARG A 186 8.01 -15.86 -17.35
CA ARG A 186 6.97 -15.08 -16.67
C ARG A 186 7.18 -14.98 -15.16
N VAL A 187 6.68 -13.90 -14.57
CA VAL A 187 6.68 -13.65 -13.12
C VAL A 187 5.25 -13.72 -12.61
N VAL A 188 4.99 -14.60 -11.64
CA VAL A 188 3.70 -14.73 -10.97
C VAL A 188 3.78 -14.01 -9.63
N LEU A 189 2.97 -12.98 -9.44
CA LEU A 189 2.85 -12.27 -8.17
C LEU A 189 1.88 -13.03 -7.25
N LEU A 190 2.37 -13.41 -6.07
CA LEU A 190 1.63 -14.10 -5.01
C LEU A 190 1.86 -13.37 -3.69
N TYR A 191 1.17 -12.25 -3.50
CA TYR A 191 1.27 -11.40 -2.32
C TYR A 191 0.08 -11.57 -1.39
N ASP A 192 0.18 -11.00 -0.20
CA ASP A 192 -0.81 -11.17 0.85
C ASP A 192 -2.16 -10.59 0.43
N GLY A 193 -3.26 -11.20 0.89
CA GLY A 193 -4.62 -10.80 0.55
C GLY A 193 -5.10 -9.50 1.23
N ASP A 194 -4.20 -8.74 1.85
CA ASP A 194 -4.52 -7.53 2.60
C ASP A 194 -4.34 -6.24 1.76
N ARG A 195 -4.60 -5.08 2.38
CA ARG A 195 -4.46 -3.78 1.69
C ARG A 195 -3.00 -3.45 1.35
N ALA A 196 -2.04 -3.94 2.11
CA ALA A 196 -0.62 -3.72 1.86
C ALA A 196 -0.16 -4.60 0.68
N GLY A 197 -0.49 -5.89 0.68
CA GLY A 197 -0.22 -6.83 -0.42
C GLY A 197 -0.88 -6.42 -1.73
N TYR A 198 -2.09 -5.84 -1.68
CA TYR A 198 -2.71 -5.23 -2.86
C TYR A 198 -1.86 -4.08 -3.44
N LYS A 199 -1.41 -3.14 -2.59
CA LYS A 199 -0.55 -2.02 -3.03
C LYS A 199 0.78 -2.54 -3.58
N ALA A 200 1.37 -3.53 -2.93
CA ALA A 200 2.59 -4.18 -3.38
C ALA A 200 2.38 -4.85 -4.76
N THR A 201 1.24 -5.50 -4.98
CA THR A 201 0.88 -6.15 -6.25
C THR A 201 0.81 -5.12 -7.37
N MET A 202 0.11 -4.01 -7.16
CA MET A 202 -0.02 -2.94 -8.16
C MET A 202 1.33 -2.29 -8.48
N HIS A 203 2.19 -2.09 -7.47
CA HIS A 203 3.52 -1.57 -7.67
C HIS A 203 4.42 -2.54 -8.44
N ALA A 204 4.44 -3.82 -8.05
CA ALA A 204 5.22 -4.86 -8.72
C ALA A 204 4.75 -5.05 -10.18
N LEU A 205 3.44 -5.02 -10.42
CA LEU A 205 2.86 -5.05 -11.75
C LEU A 205 3.43 -3.94 -12.63
N GLN A 206 3.38 -2.69 -12.14
CA GLN A 206 3.89 -1.55 -12.89
C GLN A 206 5.36 -1.72 -13.27
N LEU A 207 6.21 -2.16 -12.32
CA LEU A 207 7.63 -2.38 -12.58
C LEU A 207 7.87 -3.51 -13.58
N CYS A 208 7.11 -4.61 -13.50
CA CYS A 208 7.21 -5.71 -14.46
C CYS A 208 6.81 -5.26 -15.87
N VAL A 209 5.76 -4.45 -15.98
CA VAL A 209 5.29 -3.90 -17.26
C VAL A 209 6.32 -2.94 -17.86
N GLU A 210 6.90 -2.06 -17.04
CA GLU A 210 7.99 -1.16 -17.44
C GLU A 210 9.25 -1.92 -17.89
N ALA A 211 9.54 -3.04 -17.24
CA ALA A 211 10.67 -3.91 -17.58
C ALA A 211 10.38 -4.87 -18.76
N ASP A 212 9.20 -4.80 -19.38
CA ASP A 212 8.69 -5.78 -20.37
C ASP A 212 8.85 -7.23 -19.91
N ALA A 213 8.56 -7.50 -18.64
CA ALA A 213 8.36 -8.84 -18.12
C ALA A 213 6.91 -9.27 -18.36
N GLU A 214 6.69 -10.53 -18.72
CA GLU A 214 5.37 -11.11 -18.62
C GLU A 214 5.03 -11.29 -17.15
N VAL A 215 3.97 -10.63 -16.69
CA VAL A 215 3.54 -10.66 -15.30
C VAL A 215 2.14 -11.23 -15.22
N LEU A 216 1.99 -12.21 -14.34
CA LEU A 216 0.74 -12.81 -13.95
C LEU A 216 0.48 -12.49 -12.48
N VAL A 217 -0.79 -12.38 -12.11
CA VAL A 217 -1.20 -12.21 -10.72
C VAL A 217 -1.95 -13.47 -10.32
N ALA A 218 -1.39 -14.21 -9.36
CA ALA A 218 -2.08 -15.30 -8.70
C ALA A 218 -3.06 -14.71 -7.69
N SER A 219 -4.17 -14.17 -8.22
CA SER A 219 -5.30 -13.70 -7.44
C SER A 219 -6.50 -14.62 -7.68
N ARG A 220 -7.44 -14.60 -6.74
CA ARG A 220 -8.69 -15.38 -6.78
C ARG A 220 -9.37 -15.39 -8.16
N PRO A 221 -9.63 -16.56 -8.76
CA PRO A 221 -10.78 -16.77 -9.64
C PRO A 221 -12.04 -16.89 -8.78
N GLY A 222 -12.92 -15.92 -8.89
CA GLY A 222 -14.10 -15.73 -8.03
C GLY A 222 -14.29 -14.24 -7.90
N HIS A 223 -15.51 -13.72 -8.03
CA HIS A 223 -15.70 -12.38 -8.55
C HIS A 223 -15.94 -11.29 -7.50
N ALA A 224 -15.66 -10.05 -7.88
CA ALA A 224 -16.39 -8.85 -7.43
C ALA A 224 -17.91 -8.91 -7.74
N ARG A 225 -18.42 -10.06 -8.21
CA ARG A 225 -19.83 -10.32 -8.54
C ARG A 225 -20.48 -11.42 -7.67
N SER A 226 -19.78 -12.03 -6.71
CA SER A 226 -20.33 -13.22 -6.03
C SER A 226 -20.05 -13.35 -4.54
N GLY A 227 -19.54 -12.33 -3.84
CA GLY A 227 -19.42 -12.36 -2.37
C GLY A 227 -18.66 -13.55 -1.75
N GLY A 228 -17.91 -14.32 -2.55
CA GLY A 228 -17.21 -15.52 -2.10
C GLY A 228 -15.81 -15.22 -1.59
N ALA A 229 -15.54 -15.61 -0.35
CA ALA A 229 -14.22 -15.65 0.28
C ALA A 229 -13.20 -16.32 -0.67
N GLY A 230 -12.13 -15.60 -1.00
CA GLY A 230 -11.03 -16.13 -1.79
C GLY A 230 -10.15 -17.10 -1.01
N ILE A 231 -9.32 -17.84 -1.74
CA ILE A 231 -8.32 -18.76 -1.18
C ILE A 231 -7.34 -18.03 -0.23
N LEU A 232 -7.11 -16.73 -0.45
CA LEU A 232 -6.41 -15.83 0.47
C LEU A 232 -7.37 -14.70 0.91
N SER A 233 -8.46 -15.02 1.62
CA SER A 233 -9.31 -14.02 2.28
C SER A 233 -8.88 -13.80 3.73
N ASP A 234 -9.00 -12.56 4.21
CA ASP A 234 -8.79 -12.13 5.60
C ASP A 234 -7.39 -12.35 6.19
N GLY A 235 -6.37 -11.69 5.61
CA GLY A 235 -5.03 -11.61 6.22
C GLY A 235 -4.27 -12.94 6.30
N VAL A 236 -4.71 -13.94 5.54
CA VAL A 236 -4.02 -15.22 5.38
C VAL A 236 -2.86 -15.02 4.40
N ASP A 237 -1.64 -15.21 4.88
CA ASP A 237 -0.42 -15.24 4.07
C ASP A 237 -0.25 -16.61 3.36
N PRO A 238 0.53 -16.71 2.27
CA PRO A 238 0.75 -17.97 1.56
C PRO A 238 1.26 -19.11 2.45
N ASP A 239 2.10 -18.79 3.44
CA ASP A 239 2.58 -19.72 4.44
C ASP A 239 1.43 -20.32 5.27
N SER A 240 0.57 -19.48 5.84
CA SER A 240 -0.57 -19.91 6.67
C SER A 240 -1.60 -20.69 5.87
N LEU A 241 -1.82 -20.34 4.61
CA LEU A 241 -2.69 -21.09 3.71
C LEU A 241 -2.18 -22.53 3.52
N VAL A 242 -0.89 -22.69 3.23
CA VAL A 242 -0.29 -24.00 3.04
C VAL A 242 -0.28 -24.80 4.34
N ALA A 243 0.03 -24.17 5.47
CA ALA A 243 -0.05 -24.79 6.79
C ALA A 243 -1.47 -25.28 7.12
N GLY A 244 -2.50 -24.59 6.62
CA GLY A 244 -3.91 -24.99 6.74
C GLY A 244 -4.38 -26.06 5.74
N GLY A 245 -3.49 -26.64 4.93
CA GLY A 245 -3.83 -27.66 3.92
C GLY A 245 -4.24 -27.09 2.55
N GLY A 246 -4.09 -25.78 2.33
CA GLY A 246 -4.47 -25.08 1.10
C GLY A 246 -3.51 -25.24 -0.09
N ALA A 247 -2.56 -26.18 -0.05
CA ALA A 247 -1.56 -26.33 -1.12
C ALA A 247 -2.18 -26.63 -2.50
N ALA A 248 -3.23 -27.43 -2.56
CA ALA A 248 -3.93 -27.71 -3.84
C ALA A 248 -4.58 -26.44 -4.41
N LEU A 249 -5.23 -25.65 -3.55
CA LEU A 249 -5.85 -24.38 -3.91
C LEU A 249 -4.80 -23.36 -4.38
N LEU A 250 -3.65 -23.31 -3.70
CA LEU A 250 -2.57 -22.43 -4.09
C LEU A 250 -1.98 -22.82 -5.46
N ARG A 251 -1.83 -24.12 -5.73
CA ARG A 251 -1.38 -24.61 -7.04
C ARG A 251 -2.33 -24.20 -8.14
N GLU A 252 -3.62 -24.39 -7.92
CA GLU A 252 -4.66 -23.95 -8.86
C GLU A 252 -4.59 -22.44 -9.09
N ALA A 253 -4.41 -21.63 -8.04
CA ALA A 253 -4.30 -20.17 -8.15
C ALA A 253 -3.07 -19.74 -8.97
N ILE A 254 -1.93 -20.41 -8.81
CA ILE A 254 -0.71 -20.13 -9.59
C ILE A 254 -0.88 -20.59 -11.05
N GLU A 255 -1.53 -21.72 -11.30
CA GLU A 255 -1.80 -22.24 -12.65
C GLU A 255 -2.83 -21.41 -13.41
N ARG A 256 -3.84 -20.88 -12.70
CA ARG A 256 -4.89 -20.01 -13.25
C ARG A 256 -4.59 -18.53 -13.05
N ALA A 257 -3.33 -18.18 -12.77
CA ALA A 257 -2.94 -16.80 -12.55
C ALA A 257 -3.33 -15.93 -13.75
N GLN A 258 -4.00 -14.81 -13.46
CA GLN A 258 -4.51 -13.92 -14.49
C GLN A 258 -3.37 -13.07 -15.06
N GLY A 259 -3.43 -12.74 -16.35
CA GLY A 259 -2.56 -11.72 -16.92
C GLY A 259 -2.63 -10.43 -16.12
N GLY A 260 -1.48 -9.86 -15.76
CA GLY A 260 -1.43 -8.76 -14.81
C GLY A 260 -2.12 -7.49 -15.33
N ILE A 261 -2.17 -7.31 -16.65
CA ILE A 261 -2.85 -6.19 -17.27
C ILE A 261 -4.37 -6.35 -17.19
N GLU A 262 -4.86 -7.57 -17.42
CA GLU A 262 -6.26 -7.95 -17.27
C GLU A 262 -6.69 -7.83 -15.81
N PHE A 263 -5.81 -8.22 -14.88
CA PHE A 263 -6.03 -8.00 -13.45
C PHE A 263 -6.15 -6.52 -13.11
N PHE A 264 -5.20 -5.69 -13.57
CA PHE A 264 -5.25 -4.23 -13.37
C PHE A 264 -6.53 -3.63 -13.95
N ALA A 265 -6.87 -3.99 -15.19
CA ALA A 265 -8.06 -3.55 -15.89
C ALA A 265 -9.32 -3.88 -15.09
N PHE A 266 -9.45 -5.14 -14.64
CA PHE A 266 -10.61 -5.59 -13.89
C PHE A 266 -10.71 -4.91 -12.52
N GLU A 267 -9.60 -4.73 -11.81
CA GLU A 267 -9.56 -4.09 -10.49
C GLU A 267 -9.92 -2.61 -10.56
N VAL A 268 -9.31 -1.89 -11.51
CA VAL A 268 -9.54 -0.45 -11.70
C VAL A 268 -10.94 -0.20 -12.24
N TRP A 269 -11.41 -1.02 -13.18
CA TRP A 269 -12.78 -0.94 -13.70
C TRP A 269 -13.84 -1.34 -12.68
N GLY A 270 -13.58 -2.38 -11.89
CA GLY A 270 -14.48 -2.87 -10.85
C GLY A 270 -14.83 -1.79 -9.83
N LYS A 271 -13.83 -1.00 -9.41
CA LYS A 271 -14.00 0.15 -8.50
C LYS A 271 -14.70 1.34 -9.17
N ALA A 272 -14.57 1.45 -10.48
CA ALA A 272 -15.08 2.59 -11.25
C ALA A 272 -16.53 2.46 -11.74
N ARG A 273 -17.15 1.27 -11.59
CA ARG A 273 -18.50 1.00 -12.12
C ARG A 273 -19.58 1.98 -11.62
N ALA A 274 -19.35 2.62 -10.47
CA ALA A 274 -20.29 3.46 -9.76
C ALA A 274 -20.68 4.79 -10.45
N ASN A 275 -19.80 5.45 -11.21
CA ASN A 275 -20.13 6.70 -11.93
C ASN A 275 -19.17 7.00 -13.10
N ALA A 276 -19.60 7.87 -14.03
CA ALA A 276 -18.86 8.18 -15.25
C ALA A 276 -17.47 8.78 -14.97
N ASP A 277 -17.34 9.65 -13.96
CA ASP A 277 -16.06 10.25 -13.60
C ASP A 277 -15.05 9.22 -13.05
N ALA A 278 -15.52 8.24 -12.29
CA ALA A 278 -14.70 7.14 -11.82
C ALA A 278 -14.24 6.27 -12.99
N ARG A 279 -15.11 6.02 -13.99
CA ARG A 279 -14.76 5.32 -15.23
C ARG A 279 -13.70 6.07 -16.04
N ALA A 280 -13.81 7.39 -16.13
CA ALA A 280 -12.83 8.23 -16.80
C ALA A 280 -11.45 8.16 -16.11
N ARG A 281 -11.41 8.32 -14.78
CA ARG A 281 -10.16 8.20 -14.01
C ARG A 281 -9.53 6.81 -14.12
N ALA A 282 -10.35 5.77 -14.04
CA ALA A 282 -9.91 4.38 -14.24
C ALA A 282 -9.26 4.17 -15.62
N LEU A 283 -9.88 4.71 -16.66
CA LEU A 283 -9.32 4.65 -18.01
C LEU A 283 -8.01 5.41 -18.12
N GLU A 284 -7.88 6.57 -17.48
CA GLU A 284 -6.63 7.35 -17.44
C GLU A 284 -5.51 6.60 -16.71
N ASP A 285 -5.80 5.97 -15.57
CA ASP A 285 -4.84 5.17 -14.82
C ASP A 285 -4.35 3.96 -15.62
N ALA A 286 -5.27 3.24 -16.28
CA ALA A 286 -4.93 2.15 -17.18
C ALA A 286 -4.11 2.65 -18.37
N SER A 287 -4.50 3.76 -18.98
CA SER A 287 -3.78 4.35 -20.11
C SER A 287 -2.35 4.75 -19.75
N ARG A 288 -2.12 5.26 -18.53
CA ARG A 288 -0.77 5.56 -18.02
C ARG A 288 0.12 4.33 -17.93
N LEU A 289 -0.40 3.22 -17.41
CA LEU A 289 0.36 1.97 -17.30
C LEU A 289 0.64 1.37 -18.67
N ILE A 290 -0.37 1.34 -19.55
CA ILE A 290 -0.26 0.82 -20.92
C ILE A 290 0.71 1.67 -21.77
N GLY A 291 0.75 2.98 -21.55
CA GLY A 291 1.66 3.89 -22.23
C GLY A 291 3.14 3.57 -22.00
N LYS A 292 3.46 2.91 -20.88
CA LYS A 292 4.84 2.52 -20.52
C LYS A 292 5.30 1.21 -21.17
N ILE A 293 4.39 0.47 -21.82
CA ILE A 293 4.71 -0.78 -22.49
C ILE A 293 5.54 -0.49 -23.73
N ALA A 294 6.81 -0.90 -23.74
CA ALA A 294 7.72 -0.65 -24.86
C ALA A 294 7.27 -1.34 -26.16
N ASN A 295 6.75 -2.57 -26.08
CA ASN A 295 6.32 -3.34 -27.24
C ASN A 295 4.98 -2.81 -27.83
N PRO A 296 4.96 -2.26 -29.05
CA PRO A 296 3.76 -1.66 -29.64
C PRO A 296 2.66 -2.68 -29.96
N ILE A 297 3.03 -3.92 -30.31
CA ILE A 297 2.07 -4.99 -30.61
C ILE A 297 1.36 -5.42 -29.32
N LYS A 298 2.14 -5.69 -28.26
CA LYS A 298 1.62 -6.03 -26.93
C LYS A 298 0.71 -4.92 -26.40
N ARG A 299 1.10 -3.66 -26.62
CA ARG A 299 0.30 -2.48 -26.26
C ARG A 299 -1.05 -2.47 -26.97
N ASP A 300 -1.11 -2.70 -28.29
CA ASP A 300 -2.37 -2.68 -29.04
C ASP A 300 -3.30 -3.86 -28.67
N LEU A 301 -2.75 -5.05 -28.44
CA LEU A 301 -3.51 -6.22 -27.96
C LEU A 301 -4.15 -5.95 -26.58
N ILE A 302 -3.39 -5.33 -25.69
CA ILE A 302 -3.86 -4.91 -24.38
C ILE A 302 -4.95 -3.85 -24.49
N VAL A 303 -4.80 -2.88 -25.39
CA VAL A 303 -5.82 -1.84 -25.64
C VAL A 303 -7.14 -2.47 -26.08
N GLY A 304 -7.09 -3.46 -26.99
CA GLY A 304 -8.29 -4.21 -27.39
C GLY A 304 -8.92 -4.97 -26.22
N THR A 305 -8.11 -5.68 -25.43
CA THR A 305 -8.56 -6.44 -24.25
C THR A 305 -9.18 -5.54 -23.20
N LEU A 306 -8.60 -4.36 -22.97
CA LEU A 306 -9.10 -3.35 -22.04
C LEU A 306 -10.44 -2.79 -22.51
N ALA A 307 -10.55 -2.44 -23.80
CA ALA A 307 -11.78 -1.92 -24.40
C ALA A 307 -12.95 -2.91 -24.21
N THR A 308 -12.72 -4.20 -24.49
CA THR A 308 -13.70 -5.27 -24.27
C THR A 308 -14.03 -5.44 -22.79
N SER A 309 -13.03 -5.45 -21.90
CA SER A 309 -13.23 -5.66 -20.46
C SER A 309 -13.99 -4.51 -19.80
N MET A 310 -13.81 -3.30 -20.32
CA MET A 310 -14.45 -2.07 -19.83
C MET A 310 -15.75 -1.74 -20.58
N ASP A 311 -16.15 -2.51 -21.59
CA ASP A 311 -17.34 -2.19 -22.41
C ASP A 311 -17.30 -0.75 -22.97
N VAL A 312 -16.14 -0.35 -23.48
CA VAL A 312 -15.91 0.96 -24.10
C VAL A 312 -15.37 0.79 -25.51
N ASP A 313 -15.65 1.77 -26.38
CA ASP A 313 -15.11 1.76 -27.73
C ASP A 313 -13.57 1.83 -27.71
N VAL A 314 -12.93 1.03 -28.58
CA VAL A 314 -11.45 0.94 -28.65
C VAL A 314 -10.82 2.27 -29.03
N GLY A 315 -11.51 3.11 -29.82
CA GLY A 315 -11.09 4.46 -30.16
C GLY A 315 -11.02 5.39 -28.94
N VAL A 316 -11.89 5.20 -27.94
CA VAL A 316 -11.86 5.95 -26.68
C VAL A 316 -10.60 5.62 -25.88
N VAL A 317 -10.24 4.33 -25.80
CA VAL A 317 -9.02 3.87 -25.13
C VAL A 317 -7.77 4.37 -25.86
N ARG A 318 -7.73 4.24 -27.20
CA ARG A 318 -6.63 4.78 -28.03
C ARG A 318 -6.48 6.29 -27.87
N GLY A 319 -7.58 7.03 -27.80
CA GLY A 319 -7.58 8.47 -27.54
C GLY A 319 -7.02 8.81 -26.15
N ALA A 320 -7.38 8.05 -25.11
CA ALA A 320 -6.84 8.22 -23.77
C ALA A 320 -5.33 7.93 -23.69
N LEU A 321 -4.89 6.88 -24.39
CA LEU A 321 -3.47 6.53 -24.51
C LEU A 321 -2.66 7.61 -25.24
N ALA A 322 -3.18 8.15 -26.34
CA ALA A 322 -2.56 9.25 -27.07
C ALA A 322 -2.40 10.51 -26.20
N ARG A 323 -3.45 10.87 -25.44
CA ARG A 323 -3.42 11.98 -24.47
C ARG A 323 -2.48 11.72 -23.29
N SER A 324 -2.26 10.47 -22.90
CA SER A 324 -1.30 10.12 -21.85
C SER A 324 0.15 10.13 -22.33
N ALA A 325 0.40 9.89 -23.63
CA ALA A 325 1.73 9.90 -24.24
C ALA A 325 2.23 11.33 -24.50
N THR A 326 1.33 12.23 -24.89
CA THR A 326 1.56 13.67 -24.86
C THR A 326 1.32 14.14 -23.42
N GLY A 327 2.35 14.22 -22.57
CA GLY A 327 2.20 14.80 -21.22
C GLY A 327 1.42 16.13 -21.26
N PRO A 328 0.81 16.60 -20.15
CA PRO A 328 -0.23 17.62 -20.16
C PRO A 328 0.21 18.87 -20.95
N HIS A 329 -0.17 18.93 -22.22
CA HIS A 329 0.15 20.04 -23.10
C HIS A 329 -1.11 20.51 -23.81
N ALA A 330 -1.34 21.81 -23.60
CA ALA A 330 -2.11 22.78 -24.35
C ALA A 330 -3.25 22.29 -25.25
N PRO A 331 -4.45 22.87 -25.13
CA PRO A 331 -5.50 22.64 -26.13
C PRO A 331 -4.98 23.05 -27.51
N GLY A 332 -5.01 22.11 -28.45
CA GLY A 332 -4.63 22.32 -29.84
C GLY A 332 -5.45 23.41 -30.54
N PRO A 333 -4.98 23.88 -31.71
CA PRO A 333 -5.47 25.12 -32.32
C PRO A 333 -6.93 24.97 -32.76
N ARG A 334 -7.80 25.82 -32.22
CA ARG A 334 -9.17 26.00 -32.71
C ARG A 334 -9.12 26.59 -34.14
N PRO A 335 -9.98 26.12 -35.06
CA PRO A 335 -10.09 26.72 -36.39
C PRO A 335 -10.52 28.19 -36.29
N ALA A 336 -9.92 29.02 -37.14
CA ALA A 336 -10.05 30.47 -37.14
C ALA A 336 -11.52 30.92 -37.18
N ARG A 337 -11.92 31.76 -36.22
CA ARG A 337 -13.18 32.52 -36.27
C ARG A 337 -12.95 33.86 -36.96
N HIS A 338 -13.94 34.24 -37.77
CA HIS A 338 -14.02 35.40 -38.66
C HIS A 338 -13.67 36.76 -38.01
N PRO A 339 -13.17 37.73 -38.83
CA PRO A 339 -12.74 39.05 -38.40
C PRO A 339 -13.94 40.00 -38.26
N ASN A 340 -14.47 40.16 -37.06
CA ASN A 340 -15.12 41.39 -36.60
C ASN A 340 -15.54 41.25 -35.13
N ALA A 341 -14.65 41.61 -34.21
CA ALA A 341 -15.01 42.05 -32.87
C ALA A 341 -13.92 43.00 -32.33
N PRO A 342 -14.27 44.05 -31.57
CA PRO A 342 -13.36 45.16 -31.29
C PRO A 342 -12.24 44.77 -30.33
N THR A 343 -11.05 45.27 -30.62
CA THR A 343 -9.81 45.12 -29.83
C THR A 343 -9.96 45.78 -28.45
N PRO A 344 -9.77 45.07 -27.32
CA PRO A 344 -9.46 45.70 -26.05
C PRO A 344 -7.95 45.97 -25.96
N GLN A 345 -7.64 47.12 -25.37
CA GLN A 345 -6.33 47.74 -25.29
C GLN A 345 -5.29 46.86 -24.56
N ARG A 346 -4.05 47.01 -25.01
CA ARG A 346 -2.86 46.31 -24.53
C ARG A 346 -2.27 47.10 -23.35
N GLU A 347 -2.26 46.49 -22.17
CA GLU A 347 -1.44 46.90 -21.02
C GLU A 347 -0.54 45.74 -20.56
N PRO A 348 0.59 46.03 -19.89
CA PRO A 348 1.87 45.37 -20.14
C PRO A 348 2.03 44.03 -19.44
N ALA A 349 2.98 43.25 -19.95
CA ALA A 349 3.40 41.95 -19.43
C ALA A 349 3.68 42.01 -17.92
N ALA A 350 2.82 41.35 -17.15
CA ALA A 350 3.06 41.03 -15.76
C ALA A 350 3.52 39.57 -15.66
N ASP A 351 4.55 39.43 -14.84
CA ASP A 351 5.34 38.27 -14.49
C ASP A 351 4.54 36.97 -14.25
N ALA A 352 5.22 35.84 -14.43
CA ALA A 352 4.69 34.50 -14.24
C ALA A 352 4.25 34.29 -12.78
N THR A 353 3.00 34.63 -12.48
CA THR A 353 2.38 34.37 -11.19
C THR A 353 1.87 32.93 -11.17
N THR A 354 2.53 32.14 -10.34
CA THR A 354 2.10 30.84 -9.83
C THR A 354 0.59 30.82 -9.57
N ARG A 355 -0.11 29.80 -10.10
CA ARG A 355 -1.51 29.57 -9.71
C ARG A 355 -1.56 29.40 -8.19
N PRO A 356 -2.45 30.11 -7.47
CA PRO A 356 -2.55 29.97 -6.03
C PRO A 356 -3.00 28.54 -5.71
N VAL A 357 -2.12 27.80 -5.03
CA VAL A 357 -2.44 26.49 -4.46
C VAL A 357 -3.52 26.72 -3.42
N ALA A 358 -4.66 26.01 -3.52
CA ALA A 358 -5.74 26.14 -2.55
C ALA A 358 -5.21 25.83 -1.14
N PRO A 359 -5.57 26.64 -0.13
CA PRO A 359 -5.15 26.38 1.25
C PRO A 359 -5.78 25.06 1.72
N PRO A 360 -5.03 24.24 2.49
CA PRO A 360 -5.58 23.04 3.07
C PRO A 360 -6.76 23.36 4.00
N PRO A 361 -7.66 22.39 4.25
CA PRO A 361 -8.75 22.52 5.20
C PRO A 361 -8.26 22.97 6.59
N THR A 362 -8.97 23.92 7.19
CA THR A 362 -8.60 24.50 8.49
C THR A 362 -8.52 23.43 9.57
N GLU A 363 -9.48 22.50 9.63
CA GLU A 363 -9.50 21.46 10.68
C GLU A 363 -8.28 20.52 10.59
N GLU A 364 -7.82 20.23 9.36
CA GLU A 364 -6.62 19.41 9.13
C GLU A 364 -5.34 20.16 9.48
N LEU A 365 -5.30 21.47 9.22
CA LEU A 365 -4.19 22.33 9.62
C LEU A 365 -4.06 22.44 11.14
N GLU A 366 -5.18 22.56 11.85
CA GLU A 366 -5.18 22.62 13.31
C GLU A 366 -4.69 21.29 13.92
N LEU A 367 -5.03 20.16 13.32
CA LEU A 367 -4.49 18.85 13.71
C LEU A 367 -2.96 18.81 13.57
N ILE A 368 -2.42 19.22 12.41
CA ILE A 368 -0.98 19.21 12.17
C ILE A 368 -0.26 20.24 13.05
N ALA A 369 -0.87 21.39 13.34
CA ALA A 369 -0.33 22.37 14.30
C ALA A 369 -0.25 21.79 15.72
N LEU A 370 -1.29 21.08 16.18
CA LEU A 370 -1.28 20.41 17.49
C LEU A 370 -0.17 19.35 17.58
N LEU A 371 0.02 18.55 16.53
CA LEU A 371 1.06 17.52 16.48
C LEU A 371 2.48 18.09 16.35
N ALA A 372 2.62 19.27 15.73
CA ALA A 372 3.88 20.00 15.69
C ALA A 372 4.29 20.52 17.08
N ASP A 373 3.32 21.02 17.86
CA ASP A 373 3.55 21.51 19.23
C ASP A 373 3.69 20.38 20.25
N HIS A 374 3.06 19.22 20.01
CA HIS A 374 3.11 18.04 20.90
C HIS A 374 3.51 16.76 20.14
N PRO A 375 4.79 16.59 19.76
CA PRO A 375 5.25 15.43 18.98
C PRO A 375 5.03 14.07 19.68
N VAL A 376 4.89 14.04 21.01
CA VAL A 376 4.58 12.83 21.78
C VAL A 376 3.23 12.20 21.42
N LEU A 377 2.32 12.98 20.84
CA LEU A 377 1.01 12.50 20.39
C LEU A 377 1.07 11.83 19.02
N ILE A 378 2.19 11.93 18.30
CA ILE A 378 2.42 11.23 17.03
C ILE A 378 2.48 9.74 17.32
N ALA A 379 1.85 8.93 16.46
CA ALA A 379 1.74 7.48 16.61
C ALA A 379 0.88 7.00 17.81
N THR A 380 0.02 7.87 18.35
CA THR A 380 -1.09 7.44 19.21
C THR A 380 -2.25 6.89 18.37
N ALA A 381 -3.07 6.00 18.93
CA ALA A 381 -4.24 5.44 18.24
C ALA A 381 -5.22 6.54 17.74
N GLU A 382 -5.39 7.61 18.52
CA GLU A 382 -6.23 8.74 18.13
C GLU A 382 -5.63 9.51 16.94
N SER A 383 -4.29 9.70 16.93
CA SER A 383 -3.61 10.33 15.80
C SER A 383 -3.63 9.46 14.52
N ASP A 384 -3.56 8.13 14.65
CA ASP A 384 -3.68 7.18 13.53
C ASP A 384 -5.09 7.20 12.93
N LYS A 385 -6.11 7.38 13.78
CA LYS A 385 -7.49 7.60 13.36
C LYS A 385 -7.65 8.93 12.64
N ALA A 386 -7.07 10.01 13.18
CA ALA A 386 -7.09 11.33 12.56
C ALA A 386 -6.39 11.35 11.19
N PHE A 387 -5.28 10.61 11.06
CA PHE A 387 -4.56 10.45 9.80
C PHE A 387 -5.43 9.90 8.67
N CYS A 388 -6.29 8.93 8.96
CA CYS A 388 -7.22 8.36 7.98
C CYS A 388 -8.24 9.38 7.45
N LEU A 389 -8.48 10.47 8.19
CA LEU A 389 -9.47 11.50 7.87
C LEU A 389 -8.85 12.71 7.14
N LEU A 390 -7.52 12.80 7.05
CA LEU A 390 -6.83 13.86 6.32
C LEU A 390 -7.09 13.76 4.82
N THR A 391 -7.57 14.83 4.19
CA THR A 391 -7.83 14.91 2.75
C THR A 391 -6.69 15.58 1.98
N ASP A 392 -5.95 16.53 2.58
CA ASP A 392 -4.83 17.20 1.93
C ASP A 392 -3.58 16.31 1.88
N GLU A 393 -3.06 16.10 0.67
CA GLU A 393 -1.91 15.20 0.43
C GLU A 393 -0.62 15.70 1.10
N ARG A 394 -0.43 17.02 1.22
CA ARG A 394 0.78 17.61 1.84
C ARG A 394 0.76 17.35 3.34
N LEU A 395 -0.37 17.60 3.99
CA LEU A 395 -0.53 17.35 5.42
C LEU A 395 -0.39 15.85 5.75
N ARG A 396 -0.90 14.97 4.88
CA ARG A 396 -0.74 13.52 5.00
C ARG A 396 0.72 13.07 4.85
N ALA A 397 1.45 13.67 3.90
CA ALA A 397 2.88 13.41 3.71
C ALA A 397 3.69 13.89 4.93
N MET A 398 3.40 15.08 5.45
CA MET A 398 4.03 15.61 6.67
C MET A 398 3.78 14.71 7.88
N TYR A 399 2.54 14.25 8.11
CA TYR A 399 2.24 13.32 9.19
C TYR A 399 3.03 12.00 9.05
N SER A 400 3.08 11.44 7.84
CA SER A 400 3.79 10.18 7.56
C SER A 400 5.30 10.30 7.81
N ALA A 401 5.89 11.41 7.36
CA ALA A 401 7.27 11.78 7.61
C ALA A 401 7.57 11.96 9.11
N ALA A 402 6.68 12.64 9.83
CA ALA A 402 6.81 12.86 11.26
C ALA A 402 6.71 11.55 12.07
N ARG A 403 5.86 10.61 11.65
CA ARG A 403 5.84 9.24 12.19
C ARG A 403 7.15 8.48 11.96
N GLY A 404 7.88 8.80 10.90
CA GLY A 404 9.22 8.31 10.62
C GLY A 404 10.34 9.03 11.38
N GLY A 405 10.00 9.96 12.29
CA GLY A 405 10.95 10.69 13.13
C GLY A 405 11.41 12.04 12.59
N GLN A 406 10.84 12.54 11.49
CA GLN A 406 11.16 13.86 10.95
C GLN A 406 10.43 14.99 11.70
N SER A 407 11.07 16.15 11.86
CA SER A 407 10.48 17.27 12.61
C SER A 407 9.53 18.11 11.74
N PHE A 408 8.37 18.47 12.27
CA PHE A 408 7.44 19.40 11.60
C PHE A 408 8.06 20.79 11.33
N LEU A 409 9.07 21.19 12.10
CA LEU A 409 9.85 22.43 11.86
C LEU A 409 10.59 22.41 10.52
N GLU A 410 11.04 21.23 10.09
CA GLU A 410 11.73 21.03 8.81
C GLU A 410 10.74 20.77 7.67
N LEU A 411 9.66 20.03 7.96
CA LEU A 411 8.67 19.61 6.98
C LEU A 411 7.74 20.75 6.54
N ALA A 412 7.30 21.61 7.46
CA ALA A 412 6.29 22.63 7.17
C ALA A 412 6.77 23.69 6.15
N PRO A 413 7.98 24.29 6.27
CA PRO A 413 8.47 25.25 5.29
C PRO A 413 8.79 24.62 3.92
N ALA A 414 9.10 23.33 3.89
CA ALA A 414 9.43 22.61 2.66
C ALA A 414 8.18 22.17 1.86
N GLN A 415 7.06 21.92 2.53
CA GLN A 415 5.88 21.31 1.91
C GLN A 415 4.64 22.23 1.86
N LEU A 416 4.64 23.34 2.61
CA LEU A 416 3.51 24.26 2.70
C LEU A 416 3.88 25.69 2.26
N PRO A 417 2.96 26.45 1.66
CA PRO A 417 3.16 27.87 1.42
C PRO A 417 3.49 28.63 2.72
N PRO A 418 4.28 29.72 2.67
CA PRO A 418 4.72 30.47 3.85
C PRO A 418 3.63 30.83 4.89
N PRO A 419 2.42 31.32 4.51
CA PRO A 419 1.39 31.63 5.51
C PRO A 419 0.86 30.37 6.23
N THR A 420 0.79 29.24 5.52
CA THR A 420 0.31 27.97 6.05
C THR A 420 1.39 27.30 6.92
N ALA A 421 2.65 27.35 6.49
CA ALA A 421 3.78 26.88 7.30
C ALA A 421 3.88 27.67 8.62
N LYS A 422 3.71 29.00 8.57
CA LYS A 422 3.69 29.86 9.77
C LYS A 422 2.53 29.50 10.71
N HIS A 423 1.38 29.10 10.17
CA HIS A 423 0.24 28.66 10.99
C HIS A 423 0.54 27.35 11.72
N VAL A 424 1.09 26.35 11.02
CA VAL A 424 1.49 25.06 11.62
C VAL A 424 2.53 25.26 12.72
N LEU A 425 3.48 26.18 12.51
CA LEU A 425 4.55 26.48 13.45
C LEU A 425 4.24 27.64 14.41
N SER A 426 2.96 27.96 14.60
CA SER A 426 2.55 29.13 15.38
C SER A 426 2.70 28.96 16.89
N GLY A 427 2.91 27.74 17.39
CA GLY A 427 2.92 27.46 18.83
C GLY A 427 1.54 27.57 19.49
N LYS A 428 0.45 27.59 18.69
CA LYS A 428 -0.93 27.81 19.16
C LYS A 428 -1.34 26.83 20.26
N TYR A 429 -0.82 25.61 20.22
CA TYR A 429 -1.13 24.55 21.17
C TYR A 429 -0.02 24.28 22.18
N ALA A 430 1.13 24.98 22.11
CA ALA A 430 2.27 24.76 23.01
C ALA A 430 1.89 24.80 24.51
N SER A 431 0.94 25.67 24.89
CA SER A 431 0.45 25.83 26.27
C SER A 431 -0.84 25.04 26.59
N ALA A 432 -1.25 24.10 25.73
CA ALA A 432 -2.45 23.30 25.94
C ALA A 432 -2.31 22.43 27.21
N LYS A 433 -3.24 22.59 28.16
CA LYS A 433 -3.24 21.85 29.44
C LYS A 433 -3.50 20.35 29.24
N ASP A 434 -4.31 20.00 28.25
CA ASP A 434 -4.60 18.62 27.85
C ASP A 434 -4.56 18.47 26.31
N PRO A 435 -3.36 18.21 25.76
CA PRO A 435 -3.17 18.01 24.33
C PRO A 435 -3.89 16.77 23.77
N ALA A 436 -4.08 15.72 24.58
CA ALA A 436 -4.72 14.48 24.15
C ALA A 436 -6.24 14.67 23.96
N SER A 437 -6.91 15.38 24.86
CA SER A 437 -8.31 15.76 24.67
C SER A 437 -8.50 16.69 23.47
N SER A 438 -7.55 17.60 23.24
CA SER A 438 -7.56 18.48 22.07
C SER A 438 -7.44 17.70 20.75
N LEU A 439 -6.61 16.64 20.75
CA LEU A 439 -6.46 15.72 19.61
C LEU A 439 -7.75 14.94 19.34
N ALA A 440 -8.40 14.42 20.39
CA ALA A 440 -9.68 13.71 20.26
C ALA A 440 -10.80 14.62 19.72
N GLU A 441 -10.85 15.88 20.16
CA GLU A 441 -11.82 16.86 19.66
C GLU A 441 -11.60 17.19 18.18
N LEU A 442 -10.36 17.43 17.76
CA LEU A 442 -10.02 17.68 16.36
C LEU A 442 -10.34 16.47 15.47
N THR A 443 -10.03 15.27 15.95
CA THR A 443 -10.37 14.01 15.25
C THR A 443 -11.87 13.87 15.06
N ARG A 444 -12.66 14.15 16.11
CA ARG A 444 -14.13 14.12 16.03
C ARG A 444 -14.69 15.15 15.05
N ASN A 445 -14.10 16.34 14.98
CA ASN A 445 -14.50 17.36 14.01
C ASN A 445 -14.24 16.91 12.56
N LEU A 446 -13.12 16.23 12.30
CA LEU A 446 -12.83 15.63 11.00
C LEU A 446 -13.83 14.53 10.64
N GLU A 447 -14.23 13.67 11.58
CA GLU A 447 -15.27 12.64 11.36
C GLU A 447 -16.62 13.26 11.01
N VAL A 448 -17.02 14.33 11.71
CA VAL A 448 -18.27 15.03 11.42
C VAL A 448 -18.22 15.65 10.03
N ARG A 449 -17.09 16.24 9.65
CA ARG A 449 -16.88 16.81 8.32
C ARG A 449 -16.99 15.74 7.23
N GLU A 450 -16.36 14.58 7.40
CA GLU A 450 -16.45 13.45 6.47
C GLU A 450 -17.91 12.99 6.32
N LYS A 451 -18.63 12.80 7.43
CA LYS A 451 -20.05 12.42 7.42
C LYS A 451 -20.92 13.47 6.71
N ASN A 452 -20.66 14.76 6.93
CA ASN A 452 -21.38 15.84 6.25
C ASN A 452 -21.08 15.88 4.76
N ALA A 453 -19.84 15.66 4.34
CA ALA A 453 -19.47 15.57 2.93
C ALA A 453 -20.17 14.38 2.24
N ALA A 454 -20.23 13.21 2.89
CA ALA A 454 -20.97 12.04 2.42
C ALA A 454 -22.48 12.33 2.29
N ARG A 455 -23.08 13.01 3.27
CA ARG A 455 -24.50 13.43 3.22
C ARG A 455 -24.77 14.40 2.06
N MET A 456 -23.88 15.36 1.82
CA MET A 456 -24.03 16.32 0.73
C MET A 456 -23.91 15.64 -0.65
N ASP A 457 -23.01 14.68 -0.78
CA ASP A 457 -22.87 13.89 -2.01
C ASP A 457 -24.12 13.03 -2.26
N LEU A 458 -24.64 12.38 -1.21
CA LEU A 458 -25.88 11.61 -1.27
C LEU A 458 -27.09 12.50 -1.65
N ALA A 459 -27.19 13.70 -1.07
CA ALA A 459 -28.24 14.67 -1.40
C ALA A 459 -28.12 15.16 -2.86
N ARG A 460 -26.91 15.36 -3.37
CA ARG A 460 -26.67 15.73 -4.78
C ARG A 460 -27.13 14.62 -5.73
N ARG A 461 -26.75 13.37 -5.43
CA ARG A 461 -27.19 12.18 -6.19
C ARG A 461 -28.70 12.05 -6.21
N LEU A 462 -29.37 12.30 -5.08
CA LEU A 462 -30.83 12.29 -4.99
C LEU A 462 -31.47 13.40 -5.86
N ALA A 463 -30.90 14.60 -5.86
CA ALA A 463 -31.37 15.70 -6.71
C ALA A 463 -31.17 15.39 -8.21
N ASP A 464 -30.05 14.77 -8.58
CA ASP A 464 -29.78 14.32 -9.95
C ASP A 464 -30.68 13.16 -10.40
N ALA A 465 -31.05 12.25 -9.50
CA ALA A 465 -31.98 11.17 -9.77
C ALA A 465 -33.42 11.69 -9.96
N LYS A 466 -33.86 12.62 -9.11
CA LYS A 466 -35.15 13.32 -9.27
C LYS A 466 -35.25 14.08 -10.59
N ARG A 467 -34.17 14.74 -11.04
CA ARG A 467 -34.12 15.41 -12.34
C ARG A 467 -34.26 14.45 -13.53
N ARG A 468 -33.89 13.18 -13.36
CA ARG A 468 -33.93 12.15 -14.40
C ARG A 468 -35.22 11.34 -14.45
N GLY A 469 -36.15 11.57 -13.53
CA GLY A 469 -37.44 10.87 -13.48
C GLY A 469 -37.34 9.42 -12.98
N ASP A 470 -36.27 9.05 -12.29
CA ASP A 470 -36.13 7.71 -11.70
C ASP A 470 -37.08 7.54 -10.50
N HIS A 471 -37.96 6.54 -10.57
CA HIS A 471 -38.96 6.23 -9.52
C HIS A 471 -38.44 5.32 -8.40
N GLY A 472 -37.15 4.94 -8.40
CA GLY A 472 -36.51 4.11 -7.37
C GLY A 472 -35.84 4.91 -6.25
N LEU A 473 -36.50 5.95 -5.72
CA LEU A 473 -35.89 6.91 -4.77
C LEU A 473 -36.00 6.48 -3.30
N ASP A 474 -36.74 5.42 -2.99
CA ASP A 474 -37.08 5.04 -1.62
C ASP A 474 -35.89 4.52 -0.82
N ASP A 475 -34.96 3.80 -1.47
CA ASP A 475 -33.79 3.23 -0.80
C ASP A 475 -32.74 4.30 -0.46
N VAL A 476 -32.53 5.27 -1.37
CA VAL A 476 -31.60 6.40 -1.17
C VAL A 476 -32.17 7.40 -0.16
N ALA A 477 -33.49 7.60 -0.15
CA ALA A 477 -34.17 8.41 0.86
C ALA A 477 -34.14 7.76 2.26
N ARG A 478 -34.23 6.43 2.33
CA ARG A 478 -34.05 5.66 3.58
C ARG A 478 -32.63 5.81 4.15
N GLU A 479 -31.61 5.75 3.30
CA GLU A 479 -30.21 5.91 3.70
C GLU A 479 -29.90 7.32 4.24
N LEU A 480 -30.56 8.35 3.69
CA LEU A 480 -30.45 9.75 4.15
C LEU A 480 -31.14 10.00 5.51
N THR A 481 -32.24 9.30 5.79
CA THR A 481 -33.04 9.44 7.02
C THR A 481 -32.49 8.61 8.19
N GLN A 482 -31.81 7.49 7.90
CA GLN A 482 -31.20 6.62 8.92
C GLN A 482 -29.83 7.11 9.43
N SER A 483 -29.27 8.18 8.86
CA SER A 483 -27.98 8.74 9.25
C SER A 483 -28.16 9.83 10.33
N PRO A 484 -27.87 9.56 11.62
CA PRO A 484 -28.16 10.49 12.71
C PRO A 484 -27.42 11.81 12.52
N ALA A 485 -28.14 12.92 12.60
CA ALA A 485 -27.56 14.26 12.57
C ALA A 485 -26.81 14.52 13.89
N GLN A 486 -25.48 14.52 13.86
CA GLN A 486 -24.69 15.20 14.88
C GLN A 486 -24.24 16.53 14.28
N ASN A 487 -24.95 17.60 14.63
CA ASN A 487 -24.61 18.96 14.27
C ASN A 487 -23.83 19.60 15.45
N PRO A 488 -22.51 19.87 15.35
CA PRO A 488 -21.77 20.51 16.44
C PRO A 488 -21.93 22.04 16.46
N LEU A 489 -22.57 22.64 15.45
CA LEU A 489 -22.57 24.10 15.28
C LEU A 489 -23.79 24.83 15.90
N ALA A 490 -24.60 24.15 16.71
CA ALA A 490 -25.75 24.78 17.38
C ALA A 490 -25.40 25.46 18.72
N SER A 491 -24.14 25.44 19.20
CA SER A 491 -23.78 26.01 20.50
C SER A 491 -23.05 27.35 20.45
N ARG A 492 -22.68 27.88 19.27
CA ARG A 492 -22.05 29.20 19.19
C ARG A 492 -22.52 30.00 17.98
N THR A 493 -23.04 31.19 18.28
CA THR A 493 -23.45 32.30 17.40
C THR A 493 -24.84 32.18 16.75
N GLY A 494 -25.74 33.02 17.24
CA GLY A 494 -27.09 33.17 16.74
C GLY A 494 -27.09 33.80 15.35
N ASN A 495 -27.75 33.14 14.40
CA ASN A 495 -28.24 33.82 13.22
C ASN A 495 -29.60 33.21 12.82
N ARG A 496 -30.68 33.86 13.27
CA ARG A 496 -32.08 33.37 13.21
C ARG A 496 -32.66 33.30 11.79
N GLU A 497 -31.97 33.80 10.77
CA GLU A 497 -32.49 33.81 9.39
C GLU A 497 -32.26 32.52 8.60
N ARG A 498 -31.24 31.71 8.93
CA ARG A 498 -31.00 30.43 8.21
C ARG A 498 -31.92 29.29 8.64
N ALA A 499 -32.49 29.35 9.85
CA ALA A 499 -33.40 28.33 10.36
C ALA A 499 -34.82 28.42 9.77
N ARG A 500 -35.23 29.58 9.23
CA ARG A 500 -36.57 29.75 8.64
C ARG A 500 -36.71 29.17 7.24
N VAL A 501 -35.65 29.18 6.43
CA VAL A 501 -35.70 28.74 5.02
C VAL A 501 -35.79 27.20 4.88
N LEU A 502 -35.47 26.44 5.94
CA LEU A 502 -35.50 24.97 5.92
C LEU A 502 -36.78 24.35 6.52
N ALA A 503 -37.71 25.17 7.03
CA ALA A 503 -38.94 24.70 7.67
C ALA A 503 -40.16 24.58 6.73
N GLU A 504 -40.04 24.95 5.45
CA GLU A 504 -41.15 25.00 4.48
C GLU A 504 -41.09 23.93 3.38
N LEU A 505 -40.84 22.66 3.74
CA LEU A 505 -41.11 21.53 2.84
C LEU A 505 -42.24 20.67 3.42
N PRO A 506 -43.35 20.44 2.70
CA PRO A 506 -44.52 19.79 3.26
C PRO A 506 -44.27 18.30 3.50
N ALA A 507 -44.63 17.85 4.71
CA ALA A 507 -44.72 16.44 5.06
C ALA A 507 -45.95 15.83 4.37
N GLY A 508 -45.73 15.15 3.23
CA GLY A 508 -46.76 14.36 2.54
C GLY A 508 -46.90 12.99 3.19
N SER A 509 -48.09 12.73 3.73
CA SER A 509 -48.60 11.49 4.30
C SER A 509 -48.60 10.32 3.32
N TRP A 510 -48.03 9.18 3.71
CA TRP A 510 -48.31 7.87 3.12
C TRP A 510 -49.03 7.03 4.17
N THR A 511 -50.34 6.92 4.04
CA THR A 511 -51.18 5.97 4.79
C THR A 511 -51.24 4.64 4.04
N ASP A 512 -51.16 3.55 4.80
CA ASP A 512 -51.39 2.16 4.41
C ASP A 512 -52.63 1.98 3.52
N GLY A 513 -52.48 1.21 2.44
CA GLY A 513 -53.55 0.83 1.53
C GLY A 513 -53.46 -0.65 1.19
N SER A 514 -54.04 -1.48 2.06
CA SER A 514 -54.21 -2.92 1.87
C SER A 514 -55.67 -3.28 1.56
N GLY A 515 -55.90 -3.94 0.43
CA GLY A 515 -57.00 -4.91 0.22
C GLY A 515 -58.19 -4.47 -0.66
N PRO A 516 -58.57 -5.25 -1.71
CA PRO A 516 -59.84 -5.09 -2.41
C PRO A 516 -61.00 -5.77 -1.66
N PRO A 517 -62.25 -5.29 -1.78
CA PRO A 517 -63.40 -5.93 -1.13
C PRO A 517 -63.91 -7.12 -1.97
N ALA A 518 -64.37 -8.15 -1.26
CA ALA A 518 -65.15 -9.25 -1.80
C ALA A 518 -66.65 -8.92 -1.72
N ASP A 519 -67.37 -9.05 -2.83
CA ASP A 519 -68.83 -9.05 -2.89
C ASP A 519 -69.39 -10.47 -2.65
N PRO A 520 -70.48 -10.61 -1.89
CA PRO A 520 -71.40 -11.73 -1.99
C PRO A 520 -72.77 -11.32 -2.60
N GLU A 521 -73.42 -12.28 -3.29
CA GLU A 521 -74.79 -12.26 -3.84
C GLU A 521 -74.94 -11.41 -5.13
N THR A 522 -75.16 -11.95 -6.33
CA THR A 522 -76.11 -12.96 -6.81
C THR A 522 -75.64 -13.58 -8.13
#